data_AF-A0A1B0ABX2-F1
#
_entry.id   AF-A0A1B0ABX2-F1
#
_cell.length_a   1.000
_cell.length_b   1.000
_cell.length_c   1.000
_cell.angle_alpha   90.00
_cell.angle_beta   90.00
_cell.angle_gamma   90.00
#
_symmetry.space_group_name_H-M   'P 1'
#
loop_
_entity.id
_entity.type
_entity.pdbx_description
1 polymer ?
#
loop_
_entity_poly.entity_id
_entity_poly.type
_entity_poly.pdbx_seq_one_letter_code
_entity_poly.pdbx_strand_id
1 'polypeptide(L)'
;MKCLVLIDGVDTSTMTRDQLETFALRLKAEMEREREERNYFQMERDKIRTFWEISRGKFQEVTAEIRKKDHEIEMTQEIADLEAKQIMQQMKHLQFENADKISQIRAEAMTRLKVAQEDHVTQQLELLKDKRELRRLLREAEEVHEMQMQELKMTNVEELHQLRTRFERDVKDMELLHEEKMLVLKNEIELVYRMQMFEVEERKNTQIQKLIDNHDAAFNDMKNYYNDITLNNLSLISSLKQQMEALRKQTERSERLAADMIQENRKLKEPLEQAQQELQLLRRKLEFYDRDRAQLMRLKVRNAYVEKQLQGLTWETDALILRNDTLVKEREELKEKFEEVVIELQQKTGLKNVLLERKIAIMQKEGEKQKQLLKETMDRCVDTKDPKIRKLDAKAREARVENVLEEKNRAIHELSYELARITKAHDDLLATYESKLAQFGIPKEELGFEPLRKTVKWKYTCGPAGLVTENQ
;
A
#
# COMPACT_ATOMS: atom_id res chain seq x y z
N MET A 1 157.52 59.20 60.50
CA MET A 1 156.91 57.92 60.07
C MET A 1 156.40 58.12 58.64
N LYS A 2 156.91 57.38 57.65
CA LYS A 2 156.43 57.42 56.27
C LYS A 2 155.04 56.78 56.22
N CYS A 3 154.03 57.51 55.74
CA CYS A 3 152.69 56.99 55.50
C CYS A 3 152.70 56.29 54.14
N LEU A 4 152.48 54.97 54.13
CA LEU A 4 152.34 54.15 52.92
C LEU A 4 151.01 54.50 52.24
N VAL A 5 151.05 54.90 50.97
CA VAL A 5 149.85 55.14 50.17
C VAL A 5 149.53 53.87 49.38
N LEU A 6 148.64 53.06 49.96
CA LEU A 6 148.03 51.91 49.29
C LEU A 6 146.81 52.38 48.49
N ILE A 7 146.82 52.14 47.18
CA ILE A 7 145.64 52.30 46.32
C ILE A 7 145.35 50.92 45.72
N ASP A 8 144.16 50.40 46.01
CA ASP A 8 143.68 49.07 45.61
C ASP A 8 144.64 47.91 45.96
N GLY A 9 145.12 47.89 47.21
CA GLY A 9 145.97 46.81 47.73
C GLY A 9 147.43 46.79 47.26
N VAL A 10 147.86 47.74 46.41
CA VAL A 10 149.22 47.84 45.87
C VAL A 10 149.96 49.07 46.42
N ASP A 11 151.22 48.89 46.84
CA ASP A 11 152.10 49.97 47.36
C ASP A 11 152.63 50.84 46.23
N THR A 12 152.05 52.04 46.08
CA THR A 12 152.37 52.98 44.99
C THR A 12 153.69 53.73 45.20
N SER A 13 154.36 53.57 46.34
CA SER A 13 155.55 54.36 46.72
C SER A 13 156.87 53.91 46.07
N THR A 14 156.88 52.78 45.36
CA THR A 14 158.05 52.19 44.68
C THR A 14 157.90 52.09 43.16
N MET A 15 156.74 52.50 42.63
CA MET A 15 156.42 52.40 41.21
C MET A 15 157.02 53.58 40.43
N THR A 16 157.65 53.30 39.29
CA THR A 16 158.12 54.34 38.36
C THR A 16 156.94 54.98 37.63
N ARG A 17 157.10 56.20 37.09
CA ARG A 17 156.01 56.97 36.44
C ARG A 17 155.23 56.15 35.41
N ASP A 18 155.90 55.37 34.57
CA ASP A 18 155.25 54.53 33.56
C ASP A 18 154.45 53.36 34.16
N GLN A 19 154.89 52.85 35.33
CA GLN A 19 154.17 51.80 36.07
C GLN A 19 152.93 52.36 36.79
N LEU A 20 152.97 53.63 37.22
CA LEU A 20 151.80 54.33 37.76
C LEU A 20 150.78 54.68 36.65
N GLU A 21 151.23 55.07 35.46
CA GLU A 21 150.35 55.33 34.31
C GLU A 21 149.65 54.04 33.83
N THR A 22 150.36 52.92 33.76
CA THR A 22 149.76 51.63 33.38
C THR A 22 148.80 51.09 34.45
N PHE A 23 149.11 51.26 35.74
CA PHE A 23 148.19 50.91 36.83
C PHE A 23 146.94 51.80 36.83
N ALA A 24 147.09 53.11 36.62
CA ALA A 24 145.96 54.03 36.50
C ALA A 24 145.06 53.73 35.29
N LEU A 25 145.64 53.33 34.15
CA LEU A 25 144.87 52.91 32.96
C LEU A 25 144.11 51.60 33.21
N ARG A 26 144.69 50.65 33.96
CA ARG A 26 144.02 49.40 34.33
C ARG A 26 142.85 49.64 35.26
N LEU A 27 143.04 50.45 36.32
CA LEU A 27 141.98 50.85 37.25
C LEU A 27 140.87 51.63 36.53
N LYS A 28 141.22 52.48 35.55
CA LYS A 28 140.23 53.17 34.73
C LYS A 28 139.44 52.20 33.83
N ALA A 29 140.11 51.21 33.22
CA ALA A 29 139.45 50.20 32.40
C ALA A 29 138.54 49.28 33.23
N GLU A 30 138.96 48.89 34.44
CA GLU A 30 138.12 48.13 35.38
C GLU A 30 136.93 48.97 35.86
N MET A 31 137.14 50.24 36.19
CA MET A 31 136.05 51.15 36.55
C MET A 31 135.06 51.37 35.39
N GLU A 32 135.53 51.48 34.15
CA GLU A 32 134.65 51.58 32.97
C GLU A 32 133.89 50.27 32.74
N ARG A 33 134.54 49.12 32.88
CA ARG A 33 133.89 47.80 32.78
C ARG A 33 132.81 47.61 33.85
N GLU A 34 133.11 47.90 35.12
CA GLU A 34 132.12 47.83 36.19
C GLU A 34 130.95 48.79 35.96
N ARG A 35 131.21 49.94 35.33
CA ARG A 35 130.18 50.91 34.95
C ARG A 35 129.30 50.39 33.81
N GLU A 36 129.88 49.76 32.81
CA GLU A 36 129.15 49.09 31.72
C GLU A 36 128.33 47.91 32.23
N GLU A 37 128.89 47.07 33.10
CA GLU A 37 128.19 45.94 33.73
C GLU A 37 127.03 46.46 34.60
N ARG A 38 127.24 47.51 35.41
CA ARG A 38 126.18 48.15 36.18
C ARG A 38 125.07 48.69 35.28
N ASN A 39 125.41 49.36 34.18
CA ASN A 39 124.44 49.89 33.22
C ASN A 39 123.65 48.75 32.55
N TYR A 40 124.32 47.67 32.16
CA TYR A 40 123.70 46.48 31.58
C TYR A 40 122.70 45.85 32.57
N PHE A 41 123.11 45.61 33.81
CA PHE A 41 122.24 45.04 34.85
C PHE A 41 121.08 45.98 35.21
N GLN A 42 121.28 47.31 35.17
CA GLN A 42 120.20 48.27 35.34
C GLN A 42 119.18 48.17 34.19
N MET A 43 119.63 48.13 32.93
CA MET A 43 118.73 47.96 31.79
C MET A 43 117.98 46.63 31.83
N GLU A 44 118.64 45.53 32.16
CA GLU A 44 117.99 44.22 32.29
C GLU A 44 116.98 44.19 33.43
N ARG A 45 117.31 44.77 34.60
CA ARG A 45 116.37 44.93 35.70
C ARG A 45 115.14 45.75 35.29
N ASP A 46 115.35 46.86 34.59
CA ASP A 46 114.26 47.74 34.15
C ASP A 46 113.40 47.05 33.07
N LYS A 47 114.01 46.31 32.13
CA LYS A 47 113.28 45.44 31.18
C LYS A 47 112.44 44.39 31.92
N ILE A 48 113.03 43.64 32.86
CA ILE A 48 112.31 42.64 33.65
C ILE A 48 111.15 43.29 34.41
N ARG A 49 111.36 44.47 34.97
CA ARG A 49 110.30 45.23 35.66
C ARG A 49 109.17 45.61 34.69
N THR A 50 109.47 46.13 33.51
CA THR A 50 108.43 46.44 32.50
C THR A 50 107.68 45.20 32.03
N PHE A 51 108.38 44.08 31.80
CA PHE A 51 107.71 42.81 31.45
C PHE A 51 106.82 42.31 32.57
N TRP A 52 107.26 42.44 33.82
CA TRP A 52 106.46 42.07 34.98
C TRP A 52 105.23 42.96 35.14
N GLU A 53 105.38 44.29 35.00
CA GLU A 53 104.26 45.25 35.05
C GLU A 53 103.25 44.98 33.92
N ILE A 54 103.71 44.75 32.68
CA ILE A 54 102.84 44.41 31.54
C ILE A 54 102.14 43.07 31.76
N SER A 55 102.88 42.02 32.18
CA SER A 55 102.31 40.69 32.37
C SER A 55 101.33 40.67 33.55
N ARG A 56 101.61 41.42 34.61
CA ARG A 56 100.70 41.63 35.73
C ARG A 56 99.45 42.40 35.30
N GLY A 57 99.59 43.45 34.49
CA GLY A 57 98.47 44.20 33.91
C GLY A 57 97.58 43.29 33.06
N LYS A 58 98.15 42.56 32.11
CA LYS A 58 97.43 41.58 31.27
C LYS A 58 96.75 40.50 32.10
N PHE A 59 97.42 39.99 33.15
CA PHE A 59 96.81 39.01 34.04
C PHE A 59 95.60 39.60 34.77
N GLN A 60 95.69 40.84 35.26
CA GLN A 60 94.57 41.54 35.89
C GLN A 60 93.42 41.81 34.91
N GLU A 61 93.71 42.21 33.68
CA GLU A 61 92.73 42.40 32.60
C GLU A 61 92.00 41.10 32.28
N VAL A 62 92.73 40.02 31.99
CA VAL A 62 92.12 38.71 31.70
C VAL A 62 91.31 38.19 32.90
N THR A 63 91.79 38.39 34.12
CA THR A 63 91.04 38.01 35.33
C THR A 63 89.74 38.82 35.46
N ALA A 64 89.77 40.12 35.13
CA ALA A 64 88.58 40.96 35.13
C ALA A 64 87.60 40.56 34.01
N GLU A 65 88.10 40.21 32.82
CA GLU A 65 87.29 39.71 31.70
C GLU A 65 86.62 38.38 32.03
N ILE A 66 87.33 37.44 32.66
CA ILE A 66 86.76 36.17 33.12
C ILE A 66 85.62 36.42 34.10
N ARG A 67 85.84 37.26 35.13
CA ARG A 67 84.78 37.61 36.09
C ARG A 67 83.58 38.26 35.43
N LYS A 68 83.80 39.12 34.43
CA LYS A 68 82.71 39.71 33.65
C LYS A 68 81.94 38.64 32.88
N LYS A 69 82.64 37.67 32.27
CA LYS A 69 82.02 36.56 31.54
C LYS A 69 81.26 35.62 32.47
N ASP A 70 81.79 35.32 33.64
CA ASP A 70 81.09 34.53 34.67
C ASP A 70 79.79 35.23 35.09
N HIS A 71 79.85 36.54 35.33
CA HIS A 71 78.66 37.32 35.64
C HIS A 71 77.65 37.36 34.48
N GLU A 72 78.11 37.52 33.23
CA GLU A 72 77.24 37.42 32.05
C GLU A 72 76.56 36.04 31.96
N ILE A 73 77.29 34.96 32.25
CA ILE A 73 76.74 33.59 32.29
C ILE A 73 75.66 33.48 33.37
N GLU A 74 75.94 33.94 34.59
CA GLU A 74 74.97 33.94 35.70
C GLU A 74 73.69 34.70 35.32
N MET A 75 73.81 35.91 34.78
CA MET A 75 72.65 36.68 34.34
C MET A 75 71.84 35.97 33.25
N THR A 76 72.50 35.33 32.28
CA THR A 76 71.78 34.56 31.24
C THR A 76 71.11 33.31 31.78
N GLN A 77 71.70 32.64 32.78
CA GLN A 77 71.09 31.50 33.46
C GLN A 77 69.86 31.94 34.27
N GLU A 78 69.93 33.06 34.99
CA GLU A 78 68.79 33.61 35.72
C GLU A 78 67.62 33.94 34.78
N ILE A 79 67.91 34.54 33.61
CA ILE A 79 66.90 34.82 32.59
C ILE A 79 66.29 33.50 32.07
N ALA A 80 67.11 32.51 31.72
CA ALA A 80 66.64 31.21 31.25
C ALA A 80 65.78 30.48 32.30
N ASP A 81 66.13 30.56 33.59
CA ASP A 81 65.36 29.98 34.68
C ASP A 81 64.00 30.68 34.87
N LEU A 82 63.96 32.01 34.71
CA LEU A 82 62.71 32.77 34.73
C LEU A 82 61.81 32.40 33.54
N GLU A 83 62.38 32.30 32.34
CA GLU A 83 61.66 31.85 31.14
C GLU A 83 61.13 30.42 31.29
N ALA A 84 61.94 29.49 31.81
CA ALA A 84 61.52 28.12 32.07
C ALA A 84 60.35 28.05 33.07
N LYS A 85 60.39 28.86 34.13
CA LYS A 85 59.27 28.98 35.10
C LYS A 85 58.01 29.55 34.44
N GLN A 86 58.15 30.58 33.60
CA GLN A 86 57.03 31.17 32.87
C GLN A 86 56.39 30.16 31.90
N ILE A 87 57.21 29.45 31.11
CA ILE A 87 56.75 28.41 30.19
C ILE A 87 56.04 27.30 30.97
N MET A 88 56.58 26.87 32.11
CA MET A 88 55.94 25.87 32.96
C MET A 88 54.58 26.32 33.49
N GLN A 89 54.45 27.59 33.91
CA GLN A 89 53.17 28.14 34.34
C GLN A 89 52.16 28.22 33.19
N GLN A 90 52.59 28.67 32.01
CA GLN A 90 51.76 28.70 30.81
C GLN A 90 51.27 27.29 30.43
N MET A 91 52.14 26.28 30.50
CA MET A 91 51.77 24.89 30.24
C MET A 91 50.74 24.38 31.26
N LYS A 92 50.91 24.69 32.55
CA LYS A 92 49.93 24.35 33.59
C LYS A 92 48.58 25.01 33.31
N HIS A 93 48.55 26.31 33.03
CA HIS A 93 47.30 27.02 32.68
C HIS A 93 46.61 26.39 31.47
N LEU A 94 47.36 26.10 30.41
CA LEU A 94 46.82 25.48 29.20
C LEU A 94 46.26 24.07 29.46
N GLN A 95 46.91 23.29 30.33
CA GLN A 95 46.40 21.99 30.75
C GLN A 95 45.10 22.11 31.56
N PHE A 96 45.02 23.05 32.50
CA PHE A 96 43.80 23.31 33.26
C PHE A 96 42.66 23.79 32.37
N GLU A 97 42.91 24.73 31.46
CA GLU A 97 41.91 25.19 30.51
C GLU A 97 41.41 24.06 29.59
N ASN A 98 42.30 23.21 29.11
CA ASN A 98 41.91 22.07 28.28
C ASN A 98 41.08 21.06 29.08
N ALA A 99 41.46 20.76 30.32
CA ALA A 99 40.70 19.88 31.19
C ALA A 99 39.30 20.45 31.49
N ASP A 100 39.20 21.75 31.75
CA ASP A 100 37.94 22.45 32.00
C ASP A 100 37.05 22.46 30.75
N LYS A 101 37.59 22.81 29.58
CA LYS A 101 36.87 22.75 28.29
C LYS A 101 36.36 21.34 27.98
N ILE A 102 37.18 20.30 28.23
CA ILE A 102 36.75 18.91 28.06
C ILE A 102 35.60 18.57 29.03
N SER A 103 35.68 19.02 30.28
CA SER A 103 34.62 18.83 31.27
C SER A 103 33.31 19.50 30.85
N GLN A 104 33.38 20.75 30.39
CA GLN A 104 32.24 21.51 29.89
C GLN A 104 31.60 20.82 28.67
N ILE A 105 32.38 20.43 27.67
CA ILE A 105 31.88 19.72 26.49
C ILE A 105 31.20 18.39 26.90
N ARG A 106 31.77 17.66 27.86
CA ARG A 106 31.15 16.42 28.36
C ARG A 106 29.82 16.69 29.06
N ALA A 107 29.74 17.74 29.88
CA ALA A 107 28.51 18.14 30.54
C ALA A 107 27.43 18.55 29.52
N GLU A 108 27.79 19.37 28.52
CA GLU A 108 26.88 19.76 27.44
C GLU A 108 26.43 18.57 26.59
N ALA A 109 27.32 17.63 26.29
CA ALA A 109 26.96 16.42 25.56
C ALA A 109 25.97 15.55 26.35
N MET A 110 26.18 15.42 27.67
CA MET A 110 25.26 14.70 28.55
C MET A 110 23.89 15.37 28.64
N THR A 111 23.82 16.70 28.74
CA THR A 111 22.53 17.40 28.78
C THR A 111 21.79 17.29 27.46
N ARG A 112 22.47 17.46 26.32
CA ARG A 112 21.88 17.27 24.98
C ARG A 112 21.36 15.84 24.79
N LEU A 113 22.13 14.83 25.21
CA LEU A 113 21.71 13.44 25.14
C LEU A 113 20.45 13.20 25.97
N LYS A 114 20.39 13.76 27.19
CA LYS A 114 19.22 13.63 28.07
C LYS A 114 17.97 14.29 27.49
N VAL A 115 18.10 15.49 26.93
CA VAL A 115 16.99 16.18 26.24
C VAL A 115 16.49 15.35 25.06
N ALA A 116 17.40 14.85 24.21
CA ALA A 116 17.02 14.00 23.09
C ALA A 116 16.33 12.70 23.54
N GLN A 117 16.77 12.10 24.65
CA GLN A 117 16.10 10.94 25.23
C GLN A 117 14.70 11.27 25.75
N GLU A 118 14.53 12.40 26.45
CA GLU A 118 13.23 12.87 26.93
C GLU A 118 12.27 13.14 25.75
N ASP A 119 12.73 13.81 24.70
CA ASP A 119 11.98 14.07 23.47
C ASP A 119 11.57 12.77 22.74
N HIS A 120 12.44 11.77 22.69
CA HIS A 120 12.08 10.48 22.12
C HIS A 120 11.03 9.74 22.95
N VAL A 121 11.10 9.84 24.29
CA VAL A 121 10.10 9.22 25.17
C VAL A 121 8.74 9.92 25.02
N THR A 122 8.69 11.25 24.92
CA THR A 122 7.43 11.98 24.71
C THR A 122 6.80 11.61 23.37
N GLN A 123 7.57 11.58 22.28
CA GLN A 123 7.09 11.13 20.96
C GLN A 123 6.56 9.69 21.00
N GLN A 124 7.25 8.77 21.68
CA GLN A 124 6.77 7.40 21.84
C GLN A 124 5.43 7.33 22.59
N LEU A 125 5.26 8.13 23.64
CA LEU A 125 4.01 8.19 24.39
C LEU A 125 2.87 8.78 23.56
N GLU A 126 3.13 9.79 22.74
CA GLU A 126 2.16 10.37 21.80
C GLU A 126 1.73 9.34 20.75
N LEU A 127 2.69 8.66 20.10
CA LEU A 127 2.38 7.60 19.13
C LEU A 127 1.57 6.45 19.75
N LEU A 128 1.81 6.11 21.02
CA LEU A 128 1.01 5.11 21.74
C LEU A 128 -0.41 5.59 22.03
N LYS A 129 -0.59 6.89 22.32
CA LYS A 129 -1.93 7.49 22.48
C LYS A 129 -2.67 7.49 21.15
N ASP A 130 -2.03 7.95 20.07
CA ASP A 130 -2.62 7.98 18.74
C ASP A 130 -3.01 6.59 18.26
N LYS A 131 -2.15 5.58 18.50
CA LYS A 131 -2.47 4.17 18.20
C LYS A 131 -3.70 3.68 18.97
N ARG A 132 -3.89 4.07 20.23
CA ARG A 132 -5.07 3.69 21.03
C ARG A 132 -6.32 4.38 20.50
N GLU A 133 -6.20 5.65 20.15
CA GLU A 133 -7.31 6.45 19.63
C GLU A 133 -7.75 5.97 18.24
N LEU A 134 -6.83 5.70 17.33
CA LEU A 134 -7.13 5.11 16.03
C LEU A 134 -7.81 3.74 16.16
N ARG A 135 -7.41 2.93 17.14
CA ARG A 135 -8.09 1.65 17.43
C ARG A 135 -9.50 1.85 17.99
N ARG A 136 -9.75 2.91 18.75
CA ARG A 136 -11.10 3.26 19.24
C ARG A 136 -11.99 3.70 18.08
N LEU A 137 -11.51 4.64 17.26
CA LEU A 137 -12.22 5.13 16.08
C LEU A 137 -12.53 4.01 15.08
N LEU A 138 -11.60 3.08 14.86
CA LEU A 138 -11.83 1.93 13.99
C LEU A 138 -12.98 1.05 14.52
N ARG A 139 -12.99 0.73 15.83
CA ARG A 139 -14.08 -0.06 16.44
C ARG A 139 -15.42 0.67 16.35
N GLU A 140 -15.45 1.97 16.60
CA GLU A 140 -16.68 2.77 16.48
C GLU A 140 -17.21 2.78 15.05
N ALA A 141 -16.33 2.89 14.05
CA ALA A 141 -16.72 2.80 12.65
C ALA A 141 -17.25 1.40 12.29
N GLU A 142 -16.60 0.34 12.76
CA GLU A 142 -17.04 -1.05 12.58
C GLU A 142 -18.43 -1.29 13.20
N GLU A 143 -18.67 -0.82 14.43
CA GLU A 143 -19.97 -0.92 15.11
C GLU A 143 -21.07 -0.14 14.35
N VAL A 144 -20.76 1.07 13.88
CA VAL A 144 -21.70 1.87 13.08
C VAL A 144 -22.05 1.16 11.76
N HIS A 145 -21.06 0.59 11.08
CA HIS A 145 -21.31 -0.17 9.85
C HIS A 145 -22.12 -1.44 10.11
N GLU A 146 -21.88 -2.13 11.22
CA GLU A 146 -22.69 -3.29 11.60
C GLU A 146 -24.14 -2.91 11.87
N MET A 147 -24.38 -1.80 12.59
CA MET A 147 -25.74 -1.26 12.80
C MET A 147 -26.43 -0.91 11.48
N GLN A 148 -25.74 -0.23 10.55
CA GLN A 148 -26.27 0.08 9.23
C GLN A 148 -26.63 -1.18 8.44
N MET A 149 -25.79 -2.23 8.49
CA MET A 149 -26.12 -3.51 7.86
C MET A 149 -27.34 -4.19 8.49
N GLN A 150 -27.49 -4.12 9.81
CA GLN A 150 -28.66 -4.66 10.50
C GLN A 150 -29.93 -3.91 10.11
N GLU A 151 -29.88 -2.57 10.04
CA GLU A 151 -31.00 -1.73 9.60
C GLU A 151 -31.41 -2.03 8.15
N LEU A 152 -30.44 -2.16 7.24
CA LEU A 152 -30.69 -2.56 5.85
C LEU A 152 -31.30 -3.97 5.74
N LYS A 153 -30.89 -4.90 6.61
CA LYS A 153 -31.49 -6.24 6.65
C LYS A 153 -32.94 -6.18 7.14
N MET A 154 -33.22 -5.40 8.18
CA MET A 154 -34.57 -5.24 8.73
C MET A 154 -35.53 -4.62 7.71
N THR A 155 -35.12 -3.53 7.06
CA THR A 155 -35.91 -2.88 5.99
C THR A 155 -36.19 -3.83 4.83
N ASN A 156 -35.19 -4.59 4.36
CA ASN A 156 -35.41 -5.59 3.31
C ASN A 156 -36.37 -6.72 3.75
N VAL A 157 -36.30 -7.16 5.00
CA VAL A 157 -37.26 -8.15 5.55
C VAL A 157 -38.68 -7.59 5.56
N GLU A 158 -38.86 -6.33 5.95
CA GLU A 158 -40.14 -5.64 5.93
C GLU A 158 -40.70 -5.49 4.51
N GLU A 159 -39.88 -5.07 3.55
CA GLU A 159 -40.25 -4.97 2.14
C GLU A 159 -40.66 -6.33 1.55
N LEU A 160 -39.88 -7.38 1.82
CA LEU A 160 -40.21 -8.75 1.41
C LEU A 160 -41.48 -9.27 2.07
N HIS A 161 -41.75 -8.89 3.33
CA HIS A 161 -43.00 -9.23 3.99
C HIS A 161 -44.18 -8.52 3.33
N GLN A 162 -44.08 -7.21 3.09
CA GLN A 162 -45.11 -6.44 2.40
C GLN A 162 -45.41 -6.99 1.00
N LEU A 163 -44.38 -7.34 0.24
CA LEU A 163 -44.52 -7.91 -1.09
C LEU A 163 -45.23 -9.28 -1.05
N ARG A 164 -44.85 -10.16 -0.11
CA ARG A 164 -45.53 -11.44 0.11
C ARG A 164 -47.00 -11.24 0.46
N THR A 165 -47.31 -10.34 1.39
CA THR A 165 -48.70 -10.06 1.77
C THR A 165 -49.52 -9.50 0.60
N ARG A 166 -48.93 -8.68 -0.28
CA ARG A 166 -49.60 -8.22 -1.51
C ARG A 166 -49.89 -9.39 -2.44
N PHE A 167 -48.90 -10.24 -2.72
CA PHE A 167 -49.13 -11.41 -3.57
C PHE A 167 -50.16 -12.39 -2.99
N GLU A 168 -50.17 -12.61 -1.68
CA GLU A 168 -51.19 -13.43 -1.04
C GLU A 168 -52.61 -12.85 -1.19
N ARG A 169 -52.76 -11.52 -1.16
CA ARG A 169 -54.04 -10.87 -1.44
C ARG A 169 -54.43 -11.00 -2.91
N ASP A 170 -53.50 -10.70 -3.82
CA ASP A 170 -53.75 -10.77 -5.26
C ASP A 170 -54.14 -12.19 -5.69
N VAL A 171 -53.52 -13.22 -5.12
CA VAL A 171 -53.88 -14.63 -5.36
C VAL A 171 -55.30 -14.92 -4.87
N LYS A 172 -55.65 -14.52 -3.64
CA LYS A 172 -57.00 -14.72 -3.10
C LYS A 172 -58.06 -13.99 -3.92
N ASP A 173 -57.80 -12.75 -4.32
CA ASP A 173 -58.73 -11.96 -5.14
C ASP A 173 -58.92 -12.62 -6.52
N MET A 174 -57.86 -13.15 -7.11
CA MET A 174 -57.93 -13.90 -8.37
C MET A 174 -58.68 -15.23 -8.20
N GLU A 175 -58.44 -15.98 -7.12
CA GLU A 175 -59.19 -17.21 -6.83
C GLU A 175 -60.69 -16.93 -6.71
N LEU A 176 -61.07 -15.94 -5.90
CA LEU A 176 -62.47 -15.52 -5.73
C LEU A 176 -63.12 -15.12 -7.06
N LEU A 177 -62.42 -14.35 -7.90
CA LEU A 177 -62.92 -13.95 -9.22
C LEU A 177 -63.19 -15.15 -10.13
N HIS A 178 -62.32 -16.17 -10.10
CA HIS A 178 -62.50 -17.37 -10.92
C HIS A 178 -63.61 -18.27 -10.35
N GLU A 179 -63.74 -18.38 -9.04
CA GLU A 179 -64.85 -19.10 -8.40
C GLU A 179 -66.20 -18.46 -8.75
N GLU A 180 -66.30 -17.13 -8.71
CA GLU A 180 -67.51 -16.40 -9.11
C GLU A 180 -67.86 -16.66 -10.58
N LYS A 181 -66.88 -16.57 -11.49
CA LYS A 181 -67.08 -16.88 -12.93
C LYS A 181 -67.53 -18.32 -13.15
N MET A 182 -66.95 -19.28 -12.43
CA MET A 182 -67.33 -20.69 -12.52
C MET A 182 -68.75 -20.92 -12.01
N LEU A 183 -69.17 -20.22 -10.95
CA LEU A 183 -70.53 -20.29 -10.43
C LEU A 183 -71.54 -19.72 -11.42
N VAL A 184 -71.25 -18.56 -12.02
CA VAL A 184 -72.10 -17.95 -13.06
C VAL A 184 -72.25 -18.90 -14.24
N LEU A 185 -71.16 -19.44 -14.77
CA LEU A 185 -71.20 -20.39 -15.90
C LEU A 185 -72.02 -21.65 -15.56
N LYS A 186 -71.87 -22.18 -14.34
CA LYS A 186 -72.65 -23.32 -13.88
C LYS A 186 -74.15 -23.00 -13.86
N ASN A 187 -74.52 -21.83 -13.34
CA ASN A 187 -75.91 -21.38 -13.31
C ASN A 187 -76.49 -21.18 -14.72
N GLU A 188 -75.70 -20.64 -15.65
CA GLU A 188 -76.10 -20.50 -17.06
C GLU A 188 -76.37 -21.85 -17.72
N ILE A 189 -75.47 -22.83 -17.55
CA ILE A 189 -75.65 -24.18 -18.08
C ILE A 189 -76.89 -24.84 -17.46
N GLU A 190 -77.09 -24.68 -16.15
CA GLU A 190 -78.26 -25.25 -15.46
C GLU A 190 -79.56 -24.62 -15.96
N LEU A 191 -79.58 -23.32 -16.23
CA LEU A 191 -80.73 -22.62 -16.80
C LEU A 191 -81.05 -23.15 -18.19
N VAL A 192 -80.04 -23.29 -19.07
CA VAL A 192 -80.20 -23.86 -20.42
C VAL A 192 -80.74 -25.29 -20.33
N TYR A 193 -80.20 -26.11 -19.43
CA TYR A 193 -80.67 -27.47 -19.21
C TYR A 193 -82.14 -27.51 -18.77
N ARG A 194 -82.54 -26.68 -17.79
CA ARG A 194 -83.94 -26.58 -17.35
C ARG A 194 -84.85 -26.14 -18.49
N MET A 195 -84.45 -25.14 -19.28
CA MET A 195 -85.20 -24.67 -20.44
C MET A 195 -85.42 -25.80 -21.45
N GLN A 196 -84.36 -26.55 -21.80
CA GLN A 196 -84.46 -27.70 -22.70
C GLN A 196 -85.37 -28.81 -22.14
N MET A 197 -85.34 -29.06 -20.83
CA MET A 197 -86.26 -30.00 -20.19
C MET A 197 -87.72 -29.53 -20.30
N PHE A 198 -88.00 -28.26 -20.04
CA PHE A 198 -89.34 -27.68 -20.20
C PHE A 198 -89.83 -27.78 -21.64
N GLU A 199 -88.99 -27.48 -22.65
CA GLU A 199 -89.35 -27.63 -24.06
C GLU A 199 -89.67 -29.10 -24.43
N VAL A 200 -88.94 -30.07 -23.86
CA VAL A 200 -89.23 -31.50 -24.07
C VAL A 200 -90.55 -31.89 -23.41
N GLU A 201 -90.80 -31.42 -22.19
CA GLU A 201 -92.05 -31.66 -21.47
C GLU A 201 -93.25 -31.06 -22.20
N GLU A 202 -93.14 -29.82 -22.69
CA GLU A 202 -94.19 -29.16 -23.47
C GLU A 202 -94.50 -29.93 -24.76
N ARG A 203 -93.48 -30.40 -25.48
CA ARG A 203 -93.66 -31.25 -26.66
C ARG A 203 -94.37 -32.57 -26.31
N LYS A 204 -93.97 -33.22 -25.22
CA LYS A 204 -94.63 -34.45 -24.74
C LYS A 204 -96.08 -34.19 -24.35
N ASN A 205 -96.35 -33.13 -23.60
CA ASN A 205 -97.70 -32.74 -23.18
C ASN A 205 -98.59 -32.43 -24.39
N THR A 206 -98.04 -31.72 -25.39
CA THR A 206 -98.74 -31.45 -26.65
C THR A 206 -99.06 -32.76 -27.40
N GLN A 207 -98.14 -33.71 -27.41
CA GLN A 207 -98.38 -35.03 -28.03
C GLN A 207 -99.42 -35.84 -27.26
N ILE A 208 -99.40 -35.81 -25.92
CA ILE A 208 -100.41 -36.43 -25.07
C ILE A 208 -101.79 -35.82 -25.37
N GLN A 209 -101.88 -34.49 -25.45
CA GLN A 209 -103.13 -33.82 -25.77
C GLN A 209 -103.66 -34.24 -27.15
N LYS A 210 -102.81 -34.23 -28.19
CA LYS A 210 -103.18 -34.72 -29.52
C LYS A 210 -103.65 -36.17 -29.50
N LEU A 211 -103.03 -37.03 -28.68
CA LEU A 211 -103.42 -38.42 -28.54
C LEU A 211 -104.78 -38.55 -27.86
N ILE A 212 -105.04 -37.75 -26.82
CA ILE A 212 -106.37 -37.66 -26.17
C ILE A 212 -107.41 -37.21 -27.19
N ASP A 213 -107.17 -36.12 -27.91
CA ASP A 213 -108.11 -35.58 -28.91
C ASP A 213 -108.39 -36.62 -30.01
N ASN A 214 -107.36 -37.34 -30.48
CA ASN A 214 -107.52 -38.42 -31.46
C ASN A 214 -108.30 -39.61 -30.89
N HIS A 215 -108.06 -39.99 -29.63
CA HIS A 215 -108.82 -41.04 -28.97
C HIS A 215 -110.27 -40.65 -28.74
N ASP A 216 -110.55 -39.40 -28.36
CA ASP A 216 -111.91 -38.87 -28.21
C ASP A 216 -112.63 -38.82 -29.57
N ALA A 217 -111.92 -38.42 -30.64
CA ALA A 217 -112.45 -38.47 -32.00
C ALA A 217 -112.76 -39.92 -32.41
N ALA A 218 -111.81 -40.85 -32.25
CA ALA A 218 -112.01 -42.26 -32.58
C ALA A 218 -113.11 -42.91 -31.72
N PHE A 219 -113.23 -42.53 -30.45
CA PHE A 219 -114.30 -42.98 -29.56
C PHE A 219 -115.66 -42.43 -30.01
N ASN A 220 -115.73 -41.16 -30.40
CA ASN A 220 -116.95 -40.58 -30.98
C ASN A 220 -117.30 -41.22 -32.31
N ASP A 221 -116.33 -41.50 -33.19
CA ASP A 221 -116.53 -42.22 -34.44
C ASP A 221 -117.01 -43.65 -34.18
N MET A 222 -116.44 -44.34 -33.19
CA MET A 222 -116.87 -45.66 -32.77
C MET A 222 -118.27 -45.63 -32.16
N LYS A 223 -118.59 -44.61 -31.37
CA LYS A 223 -119.92 -44.38 -30.80
C LYS A 223 -120.94 -44.08 -31.91
N ASN A 224 -120.58 -43.28 -32.90
CA ASN A 224 -121.40 -43.02 -34.08
C ASN A 224 -121.57 -44.29 -34.90
N TYR A 225 -120.51 -45.05 -35.14
CA TYR A 225 -120.56 -46.35 -35.81
C TYR A 225 -121.45 -47.36 -35.06
N TYR A 226 -121.39 -47.43 -33.73
CA TYR A 226 -122.30 -48.26 -32.93
C TYR A 226 -123.71 -47.69 -32.83
N ASN A 227 -123.91 -46.38 -32.90
CA ASN A 227 -125.23 -45.76 -33.04
C ASN A 227 -125.85 -46.07 -34.41
N ASP A 228 -125.06 -46.01 -35.47
CA ASP A 228 -125.46 -46.36 -36.83
C ASP A 228 -125.70 -47.86 -36.93
N ILE A 229 -124.84 -48.69 -36.31
CA ILE A 229 -125.07 -50.12 -36.17
C ILE A 229 -126.26 -50.39 -35.26
N THR A 230 -126.57 -49.62 -34.22
CA THR A 230 -127.78 -49.89 -33.41
C THR A 230 -129.04 -49.45 -34.12
N LEU A 231 -129.00 -48.38 -34.92
CA LEU A 231 -130.06 -48.03 -35.87
C LEU A 231 -130.24 -49.11 -36.93
N ASN A 232 -129.13 -49.53 -37.55
CA ASN A 232 -129.10 -50.56 -38.57
C ASN A 232 -129.42 -51.95 -37.99
N ASN A 233 -129.06 -52.21 -36.73
CA ASN A 233 -129.43 -53.39 -35.96
C ASN A 233 -130.84 -53.28 -35.41
N LEU A 234 -131.44 -52.11 -35.23
CA LEU A 234 -132.88 -51.99 -34.97
C LEU A 234 -133.65 -52.39 -36.24
N SER A 235 -133.18 -51.96 -37.42
CA SER A 235 -133.71 -52.45 -38.69
C SER A 235 -133.37 -53.93 -38.96
N LEU A 236 -132.19 -54.39 -38.56
CA LEU A 236 -131.75 -55.78 -38.74
C LEU A 236 -132.33 -56.69 -37.65
N ILE A 237 -132.61 -56.25 -36.42
CA ILE A 237 -133.33 -57.00 -35.37
C ILE A 237 -134.80 -57.15 -35.78
N SER A 238 -135.37 -56.16 -36.48
CA SER A 238 -136.63 -56.36 -37.19
C SER A 238 -136.53 -57.50 -38.22
N SER A 239 -135.39 -57.63 -38.92
CA SER A 239 -135.14 -58.70 -39.91
C SER A 239 -134.57 -60.03 -39.34
N LEU A 240 -133.94 -60.01 -38.16
CA LEU A 240 -133.23 -61.12 -37.52
C LEU A 240 -134.03 -61.73 -36.38
N LYS A 241 -135.07 -61.06 -35.85
CA LYS A 241 -136.18 -61.80 -35.20
C LYS A 241 -136.75 -62.87 -36.15
N GLN A 242 -136.54 -62.72 -37.46
CA GLN A 242 -136.88 -63.69 -38.49
C GLN A 242 -135.80 -64.77 -38.73
N GLN A 243 -134.56 -64.60 -38.25
CA GLN A 243 -133.42 -65.51 -38.54
C GLN A 243 -132.72 -66.07 -37.28
N MET A 244 -133.00 -65.55 -36.07
CA MET A 244 -132.47 -66.00 -34.77
C MET A 244 -132.94 -67.38 -34.30
N GLU A 245 -133.78 -68.06 -35.10
CA GLU A 245 -134.07 -69.48 -34.94
C GLU A 245 -132.87 -70.36 -35.38
N ALA A 246 -132.00 -69.85 -36.26
CA ALA A 246 -131.11 -70.71 -37.07
C ALA A 246 -129.68 -70.92 -36.55
N LEU A 247 -129.07 -69.98 -35.82
CA LEU A 247 -127.61 -70.00 -35.55
C LEU A 247 -127.21 -70.15 -34.08
N ARG A 248 -128.08 -70.77 -33.28
CA ARG A 248 -127.76 -71.22 -31.90
C ARG A 248 -126.83 -72.44 -31.82
N LYS A 249 -126.29 -72.92 -32.94
CA LYS A 249 -125.70 -74.27 -33.06
C LYS A 249 -124.19 -74.37 -33.33
N GLN A 250 -123.41 -73.30 -33.34
CA GLN A 250 -122.02 -73.40 -33.84
C GLN A 250 -120.99 -72.52 -33.11
N THR A 251 -120.91 -72.60 -31.79
CA THR A 251 -119.82 -71.94 -31.03
C THR A 251 -119.41 -72.82 -29.85
N GLU A 252 -118.78 -73.95 -30.16
CA GLU A 252 -118.26 -74.90 -29.15
C GLU A 252 -116.90 -75.50 -29.55
N ARG A 253 -116.11 -74.87 -30.44
CA ARG A 253 -114.94 -75.54 -31.09
C ARG A 253 -113.55 -74.91 -30.93
N SER A 254 -113.36 -73.82 -30.18
CA SER A 254 -112.09 -73.07 -30.20
C SER A 254 -111.23 -73.15 -28.92
N GLU A 255 -111.30 -74.25 -28.17
CA GLU A 255 -110.55 -74.39 -26.90
C GLU A 255 -109.26 -75.25 -26.95
N ARG A 256 -108.77 -75.69 -28.12
CA ARG A 256 -107.66 -76.69 -28.19
C ARG A 256 -106.23 -76.23 -28.51
N LEU A 257 -105.94 -74.94 -28.68
CA LEU A 257 -104.58 -74.47 -29.10
C LEU A 257 -103.65 -73.97 -27.96
N ALA A 258 -104.05 -74.10 -26.69
CA ALA A 258 -103.33 -73.45 -25.58
C ALA A 258 -102.20 -74.28 -24.93
N ALA A 259 -102.09 -75.58 -25.20
CA ALA A 259 -101.22 -76.47 -24.41
C ALA A 259 -99.76 -76.60 -24.93
N ASP A 260 -99.51 -76.50 -26.24
CA ASP A 260 -98.19 -76.81 -26.82
C ASP A 260 -97.15 -75.68 -26.60
N MET A 261 -97.58 -74.44 -26.39
CA MET A 261 -96.70 -73.28 -26.17
C MET A 261 -95.98 -73.28 -24.81
N ILE A 262 -96.46 -74.05 -23.83
CA ILE A 262 -95.95 -73.98 -22.45
C ILE A 262 -94.69 -74.86 -22.25
N GLN A 263 -94.46 -75.87 -23.09
CA GLN A 263 -93.40 -76.86 -22.90
C GLN A 263 -92.06 -76.48 -23.56
N GLU A 264 -92.10 -75.76 -24.68
CA GLU A 264 -90.91 -75.19 -25.36
C GLU A 264 -90.22 -74.10 -24.52
N ASN A 265 -91.00 -73.29 -23.80
CA ASN A 265 -90.50 -72.15 -23.00
C ASN A 265 -89.66 -72.58 -21.77
N ARG A 266 -89.76 -73.86 -21.36
CA ARG A 266 -88.98 -74.40 -20.22
C ARG A 266 -87.59 -74.91 -20.60
N LYS A 267 -87.31 -75.24 -21.86
CA LYS A 267 -86.01 -75.81 -22.29
C LYS A 267 -84.92 -74.76 -22.57
N LEU A 268 -85.30 -73.50 -22.77
CA LEU A 268 -84.39 -72.41 -23.17
C LEU A 268 -83.83 -71.59 -21.99
N LYS A 269 -84.30 -71.82 -20.77
CA LYS A 269 -84.02 -70.97 -19.60
C LYS A 269 -82.62 -71.20 -19.00
N GLU A 270 -82.18 -72.45 -18.92
CA GLU A 270 -80.91 -72.84 -18.30
C GLU A 270 -79.66 -72.44 -19.12
N PRO A 271 -79.64 -72.56 -20.47
CA PRO A 271 -78.54 -72.06 -21.29
C PRO A 271 -78.42 -70.53 -21.27
N LEU A 272 -79.55 -69.83 -21.12
CA LEU A 272 -79.59 -68.36 -21.06
C LEU A 272 -78.96 -67.83 -19.76
N GLU A 273 -79.21 -68.49 -18.63
CA GLU A 273 -78.64 -68.11 -17.33
C GLU A 273 -77.12 -68.35 -17.30
N GLN A 274 -76.61 -69.44 -17.88
CA GLN A 274 -75.16 -69.70 -17.98
C GLN A 274 -74.44 -68.66 -18.86
N ALA A 275 -75.00 -68.32 -20.03
CA ALA A 275 -74.45 -67.29 -20.91
C ALA A 275 -74.45 -65.89 -20.26
N GLN A 276 -75.44 -65.58 -19.43
CA GLN A 276 -75.50 -64.32 -18.67
C GLN A 276 -74.41 -64.24 -17.60
N GLN A 277 -74.09 -65.33 -16.91
CA GLN A 277 -73.01 -65.37 -15.91
C GLN A 277 -71.62 -65.21 -16.54
N GLU A 278 -71.36 -65.87 -17.68
CA GLU A 278 -70.11 -65.71 -18.42
C GLU A 278 -69.93 -64.28 -18.95
N LEU A 279 -71.02 -63.67 -19.45
CA LEU A 279 -71.02 -62.28 -19.90
C LEU A 279 -70.67 -61.30 -18.76
N GLN A 280 -71.16 -61.54 -17.54
CA GLN A 280 -70.80 -60.71 -16.38
C GLN A 280 -69.32 -60.85 -15.99
N LEU A 281 -68.75 -62.06 -16.04
CA LEU A 281 -67.34 -62.29 -15.75
C LEU A 281 -66.43 -61.64 -16.79
N LEU A 282 -66.79 -61.73 -18.07
CA LEU A 282 -66.07 -61.08 -19.17
C LEU A 282 -66.13 -59.55 -19.07
N ARG A 283 -67.29 -58.97 -18.71
CA ARG A 283 -67.42 -57.53 -18.47
C ARG A 283 -66.50 -57.05 -17.34
N ARG A 284 -66.44 -57.76 -16.21
CA ARG A 284 -65.53 -57.41 -15.11
C ARG A 284 -64.06 -57.46 -15.53
N LYS A 285 -63.65 -58.48 -16.29
CA LYS A 285 -62.27 -58.57 -16.83
C LYS A 285 -61.95 -57.41 -17.77
N LEU A 286 -62.91 -56.98 -18.59
CA LEU A 286 -62.76 -55.83 -19.48
C LEU A 286 -62.56 -54.53 -18.67
N GLU A 287 -63.34 -54.33 -17.61
CA GLU A 287 -63.20 -53.16 -16.72
C GLU A 287 -61.81 -53.08 -16.06
N PHE A 288 -61.25 -54.21 -15.62
CA PHE A 288 -59.88 -54.24 -15.09
C PHE A 288 -58.84 -53.90 -16.17
N TYR A 289 -58.99 -54.48 -17.37
CA TYR A 289 -58.10 -54.19 -18.50
C TYR A 289 -58.12 -52.71 -18.91
N ASP A 290 -59.31 -52.09 -18.94
CA ASP A 290 -59.46 -50.66 -19.26
C ASP A 290 -58.82 -49.76 -18.19
N ARG A 291 -58.93 -50.13 -16.91
CA ARG A 291 -58.24 -49.43 -15.81
C ARG A 291 -56.72 -49.52 -15.93
N ASP A 292 -56.19 -50.72 -16.19
CA ASP A 292 -54.75 -50.94 -16.35
C ASP A 292 -54.20 -50.21 -17.58
N ARG A 293 -54.95 -50.22 -18.69
CA ARG A 293 -54.63 -49.45 -19.90
C ARG A 293 -54.56 -47.94 -19.61
N ALA A 294 -55.52 -47.41 -18.85
CA ALA A 294 -55.53 -45.99 -18.46
C ALA A 294 -54.35 -45.65 -17.53
N GLN A 295 -54.00 -46.54 -16.59
CA GLN A 295 -52.83 -46.38 -15.72
C GLN A 295 -51.53 -46.39 -16.52
N LEU A 296 -51.37 -47.36 -17.43
CA LEU A 296 -50.20 -47.45 -18.31
C LEU A 296 -50.03 -46.19 -19.15
N MET A 297 -51.12 -45.62 -19.68
CA MET A 297 -51.06 -44.38 -20.44
C MET A 297 -50.58 -43.20 -19.58
N ARG A 298 -51.07 -43.07 -18.35
CA ARG A 298 -50.61 -42.04 -17.40
C ARG A 298 -49.13 -42.19 -17.06
N LEU A 299 -48.68 -43.42 -16.83
CA LEU A 299 -47.27 -43.72 -16.53
C LEU A 299 -46.38 -43.40 -17.73
N LYS A 300 -46.80 -43.72 -18.96
CA LYS A 300 -46.06 -43.36 -20.18
C LYS A 300 -45.88 -41.86 -20.34
N VAL A 301 -46.94 -41.08 -20.13
CA VAL A 301 -46.87 -39.61 -20.20
C VAL A 301 -45.93 -39.06 -19.12
N ARG A 302 -46.03 -39.56 -17.88
CA ARG A 302 -45.13 -39.16 -16.80
C ARG A 302 -43.67 -39.52 -17.09
N ASN A 303 -43.42 -40.71 -17.64
CA ASN A 303 -42.08 -41.16 -17.98
C ASN A 303 -41.46 -40.26 -19.07
N ALA A 304 -42.21 -39.97 -20.13
CA ALA A 304 -41.75 -39.06 -21.19
C ALA A 304 -41.44 -37.64 -20.66
N TYR A 305 -42.23 -37.14 -19.71
CA TYR A 305 -41.97 -35.86 -19.06
C TYR A 305 -40.66 -35.90 -18.23
N VAL A 306 -40.46 -36.94 -17.43
CA VAL A 306 -39.26 -37.11 -16.60
C VAL A 306 -38.02 -37.30 -17.47
N GLU A 307 -38.10 -38.07 -18.56
CA GLU A 307 -37.00 -38.23 -19.53
C GLU A 307 -36.60 -36.89 -20.16
N LYS A 308 -37.58 -36.05 -20.52
CA LYS A 308 -37.31 -34.71 -21.04
C LYS A 308 -36.65 -33.80 -20.00
N GLN A 309 -37.08 -33.87 -18.74
CA GLN A 309 -36.43 -33.13 -17.65
C GLN A 309 -35.00 -33.62 -17.40
N LEU A 310 -34.78 -34.93 -17.42
CA LEU A 310 -33.45 -35.53 -17.26
C LEU A 310 -32.52 -35.06 -18.38
N GLN A 311 -32.99 -35.09 -19.64
CA GLN A 311 -32.23 -34.56 -20.77
C GLN A 311 -31.93 -33.06 -20.63
N GLY A 312 -32.90 -32.24 -20.17
CA GLY A 312 -32.65 -30.82 -19.90
C GLY A 312 -31.53 -30.62 -18.87
N LEU A 313 -31.62 -31.32 -17.75
CA LEU A 313 -30.64 -31.25 -16.67
C LEU A 313 -29.25 -31.76 -17.10
N THR A 314 -29.17 -32.81 -17.93
CA THR A 314 -27.88 -33.30 -18.42
C THR A 314 -27.20 -32.27 -19.31
N TRP A 315 -27.95 -31.62 -20.21
CA TRP A 315 -27.42 -30.56 -21.07
C TRP A 315 -26.96 -29.33 -20.27
N GLU A 316 -27.72 -28.93 -19.25
CA GLU A 316 -27.32 -27.84 -18.34
C GLU A 316 -26.04 -28.20 -17.59
N THR A 317 -25.93 -29.45 -17.11
CA THR A 317 -24.75 -29.94 -16.41
C THR A 317 -23.52 -29.93 -17.32
N ASP A 318 -23.64 -30.43 -18.55
CA ASP A 318 -22.55 -30.44 -19.53
C ASP A 318 -22.09 -29.03 -19.89
N ALA A 319 -23.04 -28.09 -20.07
CA ALA A 319 -22.73 -26.69 -20.32
C ALA A 319 -22.00 -26.03 -19.14
N LEU A 320 -22.40 -26.35 -17.91
CA LEU A 320 -21.73 -25.86 -16.71
C LEU A 320 -20.32 -26.45 -16.54
N ILE A 321 -20.13 -27.74 -16.85
CA ILE A 321 -18.81 -28.39 -16.83
C ILE A 321 -17.88 -27.72 -17.83
N LEU A 322 -18.32 -27.52 -19.08
CA LEU A 322 -17.53 -26.84 -20.11
C LEU A 322 -17.14 -25.42 -19.69
N ARG A 323 -18.08 -24.67 -19.09
CA ARG A 323 -17.81 -23.32 -18.57
C ARG A 323 -16.81 -23.33 -17.41
N ASN A 324 -16.90 -24.32 -16.52
CA ASN A 324 -15.97 -24.47 -15.42
C ASN A 324 -14.55 -24.77 -15.95
N ASP A 325 -14.42 -25.68 -16.92
CA ASP A 325 -13.13 -25.99 -17.55
C ASP A 325 -12.50 -24.76 -18.21
N THR A 326 -13.28 -23.90 -18.86
CA THR A 326 -12.77 -22.64 -19.41
C THR A 326 -12.29 -21.68 -18.31
N LEU A 327 -13.04 -21.55 -17.21
CA LEU A 327 -12.67 -20.67 -16.10
C LEU A 327 -11.42 -21.17 -15.37
N VAL A 328 -11.26 -22.49 -15.23
CA VAL A 328 -10.06 -23.10 -14.65
C VAL A 328 -8.85 -22.82 -15.53
N LYS A 329 -8.96 -22.94 -16.85
CA LYS A 329 -7.89 -22.59 -17.79
C LYS A 329 -7.51 -21.11 -17.69
N GLU A 330 -8.49 -20.22 -17.73
CA GLU A 330 -8.25 -18.77 -17.56
C GLU A 330 -7.56 -18.44 -16.24
N ARG A 331 -7.95 -19.11 -15.14
CA ARG A 331 -7.30 -18.95 -13.83
C ARG A 331 -5.84 -19.38 -13.86
N GLU A 332 -5.54 -20.56 -14.41
CA GLU A 332 -4.16 -21.05 -14.49
C GLU A 332 -3.30 -20.14 -15.37
N GLU A 333 -3.81 -19.69 -16.52
CA GLU A 333 -3.11 -18.73 -17.39
C GLU A 333 -2.83 -17.39 -16.68
N LEU A 334 -3.79 -16.89 -15.89
CA LEU A 334 -3.59 -15.67 -15.11
C LEU A 334 -2.52 -15.85 -14.04
N LYS A 335 -2.49 -17.03 -13.42
CA LYS A 335 -1.52 -17.37 -12.38
C LYS A 335 -0.11 -17.48 -12.96
N GLU A 336 0.06 -18.13 -14.11
CA GLU A 336 1.34 -18.20 -14.83
C GLU A 336 1.84 -16.79 -15.20
N LYS A 337 0.98 -15.95 -15.80
CA LYS A 337 1.33 -14.55 -16.14
C LYS A 337 1.70 -13.73 -14.90
N PHE A 338 1.02 -13.95 -13.78
CA PHE A 338 1.35 -13.27 -12.54
C PHE A 338 2.73 -13.69 -12.02
N GLU A 339 3.03 -14.98 -12.03
CA GLU A 339 4.35 -15.50 -11.63
C GLU A 339 5.47 -14.96 -12.52
N GLU A 340 5.25 -14.90 -13.84
CA GLU A 340 6.19 -14.27 -14.79
C GLU A 340 6.46 -12.80 -14.48
N VAL A 341 5.40 -12.00 -14.28
CA VAL A 341 5.53 -10.56 -13.96
C VAL A 341 6.23 -10.35 -12.63
N VAL A 342 5.97 -11.19 -11.62
CA VAL A 342 6.65 -11.11 -10.32
C VAL A 342 8.14 -11.39 -10.47
N ILE A 343 8.52 -12.44 -11.22
CA ILE A 343 9.92 -12.78 -11.47
C ILE A 343 10.61 -11.64 -12.25
N GLU A 344 10.00 -11.11 -13.30
CA GLU A 344 10.55 -9.98 -14.06
C GLU A 344 10.77 -8.74 -13.18
N LEU A 345 9.79 -8.42 -12.33
CA LEU A 345 9.89 -7.29 -11.41
C LEU A 345 11.03 -7.51 -10.42
N GLN A 346 11.13 -8.69 -9.83
CA GLN A 346 12.23 -9.02 -8.93
C GLN A 346 13.60 -8.90 -9.64
N GLN A 347 13.72 -9.38 -10.87
CA GLN A 347 14.96 -9.26 -11.66
C GLN A 347 15.31 -7.79 -11.97
N LYS A 348 14.35 -6.99 -12.43
CA LYS A 348 14.55 -5.56 -12.73
C LYS A 348 14.95 -4.78 -11.47
N THR A 349 14.32 -5.07 -10.35
CA THR A 349 14.59 -4.40 -9.07
C THR A 349 15.94 -4.85 -8.51
N GLY A 350 16.26 -6.15 -8.60
CA GLY A 350 17.57 -6.70 -8.24
C GLY A 350 18.72 -6.08 -9.05
N LEU A 351 18.57 -6.00 -10.38
CA LEU A 351 19.55 -5.32 -11.25
C LEU A 351 19.71 -3.84 -10.88
N LYS A 352 18.62 -3.13 -10.61
CA LYS A 352 18.67 -1.72 -10.18
C LYS A 352 19.41 -1.57 -8.86
N ASN A 353 19.17 -2.45 -7.89
CA ASN A 353 19.85 -2.44 -6.59
C ASN A 353 21.36 -2.68 -6.76
N VAL A 354 21.76 -3.70 -7.54
CA VAL A 354 23.17 -3.98 -7.83
C VAL A 354 23.86 -2.78 -8.50
N LEU A 355 23.18 -2.12 -9.45
CA LEU A 355 23.72 -0.91 -10.10
C LEU A 355 23.88 0.25 -9.11
N LEU A 356 22.91 0.44 -8.22
CA LEU A 356 22.97 1.48 -7.19
C LEU A 356 24.08 1.19 -6.17
N GLU A 357 24.21 -0.04 -5.71
CA GLU A 357 25.31 -0.47 -4.82
C GLU A 357 26.66 -0.21 -5.47
N ARG A 358 26.82 -0.57 -6.75
CA ARG A 358 28.07 -0.31 -7.48
C ARG A 358 28.35 1.18 -7.64
N LYS A 359 27.32 1.99 -7.90
CA LYS A 359 27.45 3.45 -7.97
C LYS A 359 27.85 4.04 -6.61
N ILE A 360 27.25 3.56 -5.53
CA ILE A 360 27.60 3.97 -4.16
C ILE A 360 29.05 3.59 -3.86
N ALA A 361 29.48 2.36 -4.18
CA ALA A 361 30.86 1.92 -3.96
C ALA A 361 31.87 2.76 -4.76
N ILE A 362 31.56 3.13 -6.00
CA ILE A 362 32.40 4.04 -6.80
C ILE A 362 32.46 5.42 -6.15
N MET A 363 31.31 6.00 -5.77
CA MET A 363 31.26 7.32 -5.12
C MET A 363 31.95 7.34 -3.76
N GLN A 364 31.88 6.24 -3.00
CA GLN A 364 32.64 6.09 -1.74
C GLN A 364 34.13 6.09 -2.01
N LYS A 365 34.60 5.30 -2.99
CA LYS A 365 36.02 5.25 -3.38
C LYS A 365 36.53 6.59 -3.91
N GLU A 366 35.72 7.29 -4.71
CA GLU A 366 36.05 8.64 -5.18
C GLU A 366 36.08 9.64 -4.02
N GLY A 367 35.12 9.56 -3.10
CA GLY A 367 35.10 10.37 -1.89
C GLY A 367 36.32 10.14 -0.99
N GLU A 368 36.75 8.88 -0.81
CA GLU A 368 37.98 8.54 -0.09
C GLU A 368 39.22 9.13 -0.76
N LYS A 369 39.33 9.00 -2.09
CA LYS A 369 40.43 9.63 -2.86
C LYS A 369 40.43 11.14 -2.72
N GLN A 370 39.27 11.79 -2.81
CA GLN A 370 39.15 13.24 -2.65
C GLN A 370 39.52 13.67 -1.23
N LYS A 371 39.12 12.92 -0.19
CA LYS A 371 39.53 13.17 1.20
C LYS A 371 41.05 13.05 1.38
N GLN A 372 41.68 12.04 0.76
CA GLN A 372 43.14 11.88 0.78
C GLN A 372 43.82 13.05 0.07
N LEU A 373 43.35 13.45 -1.12
CA LEU A 373 43.89 14.59 -1.86
C LEU A 373 43.70 15.91 -1.08
N LEU A 374 42.55 16.11 -0.44
CA LEU A 374 42.29 17.26 0.41
C LEU A 374 43.27 17.31 1.58
N LYS A 375 43.52 16.17 2.23
CA LYS A 375 44.50 16.06 3.31
C LYS A 375 45.91 16.39 2.82
N GLU A 376 46.34 15.80 1.70
CA GLU A 376 47.67 16.07 1.11
C GLU A 376 47.84 17.54 0.69
N THR A 377 46.82 18.15 0.09
CA THR A 377 46.85 19.57 -0.28
C THR A 377 46.87 20.48 0.94
N MET A 378 46.15 20.11 2.00
CA MET A 378 46.17 20.82 3.28
C MET A 378 47.54 20.74 3.96
N ASP A 379 48.18 19.58 3.91
CA ASP A 379 49.55 19.36 4.39
C ASP A 379 50.58 20.18 3.57
N ARG A 380 50.43 20.26 2.24
CA ARG A 380 51.30 21.10 1.39
C ARG A 380 51.09 22.60 1.60
N CYS A 381 49.87 23.04 1.92
CA CYS A 381 49.56 24.44 2.22
C CYS A 381 50.15 24.94 3.55
N VAL A 382 50.76 24.07 4.36
CA VAL A 382 51.56 24.45 5.55
C VAL A 382 52.77 25.32 5.17
N ASP A 383 53.32 25.17 3.96
CA ASP A 383 54.50 25.90 3.47
C ASP A 383 54.17 27.27 2.85
N THR A 384 52.96 27.78 3.06
CA THR A 384 52.54 29.10 2.58
C THR A 384 53.31 30.24 3.28
N LYS A 385 53.72 31.27 2.52
CA LYS A 385 54.48 32.45 3.00
C LYS A 385 53.67 33.39 3.90
N ASP A 386 52.42 33.07 4.19
CA ASP A 386 51.48 33.95 4.87
C ASP A 386 51.48 33.69 6.41
N PRO A 387 52.04 34.61 7.22
CA PRO A 387 52.36 34.34 8.64
C PRO A 387 51.13 34.14 9.54
N LYS A 388 49.93 34.55 9.10
CA LYS A 388 48.66 34.31 9.81
C LYS A 388 48.14 32.88 9.66
N ILE A 389 48.45 32.22 8.55
CA ILE A 389 47.99 30.86 8.24
C ILE A 389 48.90 29.85 8.95
N ARG A 390 50.20 30.15 9.05
CA ARG A 390 51.20 29.29 9.68
C ARG A 390 51.04 29.12 11.20
N LYS A 391 50.42 30.09 11.87
CA LYS A 391 50.16 30.08 13.33
C LYS A 391 48.90 29.31 13.74
N LEU A 392 48.11 28.81 12.78
CA LEU A 392 46.90 28.05 13.05
C LEU A 392 47.21 26.55 13.10
N ASP A 393 46.77 25.88 14.16
CA ASP A 393 46.86 24.42 14.29
C ASP A 393 46.13 23.72 13.14
N ALA A 394 46.55 22.50 12.79
CA ALA A 394 46.03 21.75 11.64
C ALA A 394 44.49 21.67 11.63
N LYS A 395 43.88 21.38 12.78
CA LYS A 395 42.42 21.35 12.98
C LYS A 395 41.74 22.70 12.74
N ALA A 396 42.37 23.80 13.15
CA ALA A 396 41.80 25.14 12.99
C ALA A 396 41.84 25.59 11.53
N ARG A 397 42.83 25.13 10.75
CA ARG A 397 42.87 25.37 9.30
C ARG A 397 41.86 24.51 8.55
N GLU A 398 41.70 23.24 8.92
CA GLU A 398 40.66 22.35 8.37
C GLU A 398 39.27 22.92 8.60
N ALA A 399 38.95 23.31 9.85
CA ALA A 399 37.68 23.93 10.20
C ALA A 399 37.42 25.23 9.41
N ARG A 400 38.45 26.03 9.12
CA ARG A 400 38.30 27.25 8.31
C ARG A 400 37.98 26.94 6.86
N VAL A 401 38.60 25.91 6.26
CA VAL A 401 38.28 25.49 4.89
C VAL A 401 36.87 24.89 4.84
N GLU A 402 36.50 24.09 5.83
CA GLU A 402 35.16 23.51 5.98
C GLU A 402 34.10 24.62 6.12
N ASN A 403 34.31 25.61 6.99
CA ASN A 403 33.43 26.76 7.13
C ASN A 403 33.27 27.55 5.81
N VAL A 404 34.36 27.78 5.07
CA VAL A 404 34.28 28.46 3.76
C VAL A 404 33.51 27.61 2.75
N LEU A 405 33.72 26.28 2.74
CA LEU A 405 32.96 25.37 1.88
C LEU A 405 31.47 25.35 2.25
N GLU A 406 31.13 25.35 3.54
CA GLU A 406 29.76 25.43 4.03
C GLU A 406 29.09 26.76 3.65
N GLU A 407 29.79 27.89 3.81
CA GLU A 407 29.31 29.20 3.37
C GLU A 407 29.06 29.23 1.87
N LYS A 408 29.98 28.67 1.06
CA LYS A 408 29.80 28.59 -0.39
C LYS A 408 28.66 27.64 -0.77
N ASN A 409 28.53 26.50 -0.11
CA ASN A 409 27.44 25.55 -0.35
C ASN A 409 26.09 26.14 0.03
N ARG A 410 26.02 26.89 1.14
CA ARG A 410 24.83 27.63 1.55
C ARG A 410 24.48 28.69 0.51
N ALA A 411 25.45 29.48 0.05
CA ALA A 411 25.23 30.45 -1.01
C ALA A 411 24.77 29.80 -2.32
N ILE A 412 25.31 28.63 -2.69
CA ILE A 412 24.85 27.86 -3.86
C ILE A 412 23.41 27.40 -3.68
N HIS A 413 23.04 26.91 -2.49
CA HIS A 413 21.66 26.52 -2.19
C HIS A 413 20.69 27.70 -2.24
N GLU A 414 21.05 28.82 -1.61
CA GLU A 414 20.26 30.06 -1.64
C GLU A 414 20.08 30.55 -3.08
N LEU A 415 21.16 30.63 -3.86
CA LEU A 415 21.09 31.04 -5.27
C LEU A 415 20.29 30.06 -6.13
N SER A 416 20.38 28.75 -5.88
CA SER A 416 19.62 27.74 -6.60
C SER A 416 18.12 27.83 -6.27
N TYR A 417 17.78 28.08 -5.01
CA TYR A 417 16.42 28.32 -4.56
C TYR A 417 15.85 29.61 -5.17
N GLU A 418 16.60 30.70 -5.12
CA GLU A 418 16.22 31.99 -5.71
C GLU A 418 15.98 31.87 -7.21
N LEU A 419 16.86 31.14 -7.91
CA LEU A 419 16.71 30.91 -9.34
C LEU A 419 15.49 30.03 -9.66
N ALA A 420 15.18 29.02 -8.84
CA ALA A 420 13.94 28.24 -8.97
C ALA A 420 12.70 29.10 -8.71
N ARG A 421 12.71 29.96 -7.67
CA ARG A 421 11.63 30.89 -7.33
C ARG A 421 11.35 31.89 -8.45
N ILE A 422 12.40 32.50 -9.02
CA ILE A 422 12.28 33.45 -10.14
C ILE A 422 11.78 32.74 -11.40
N THR A 423 12.32 31.56 -11.72
CA THR A 423 11.88 30.78 -12.89
C THR A 423 10.40 30.42 -12.78
N LYS A 424 9.95 30.02 -11.58
CA LYS A 424 8.54 29.74 -11.33
C LYS A 424 7.66 30.99 -11.43
N ALA A 425 8.07 32.11 -10.82
CA ALA A 425 7.33 33.36 -10.93
C ALA A 425 7.19 33.83 -12.39
N HIS A 426 8.24 33.63 -13.20
CA HIS A 426 8.21 33.84 -14.64
C HIS A 426 7.19 32.92 -15.34
N ASP A 427 7.19 31.63 -15.05
CA ASP A 427 6.28 30.66 -15.68
C ASP A 427 4.81 30.88 -15.26
N ASP A 428 4.56 31.20 -13.98
CA ASP A 428 3.23 31.59 -13.47
C ASP A 428 2.74 32.87 -14.17
N LEU A 429 3.62 33.87 -14.34
CA LEU A 429 3.31 35.11 -15.04
C LEU A 429 3.01 34.85 -16.52
N LEU A 430 3.78 34.01 -17.21
CA LEU A 430 3.46 33.58 -18.58
C LEU A 430 2.09 32.89 -18.66
N ALA A 431 1.77 32.00 -17.72
CA ALA A 431 0.46 31.33 -17.69
C ALA A 431 -0.69 32.32 -17.48
N THR A 432 -0.50 33.36 -16.65
CA THR A 432 -1.52 34.41 -16.46
C THR A 432 -1.69 35.30 -17.70
N TYR A 433 -0.60 35.65 -18.38
CA TYR A 433 -0.66 36.39 -19.65
C TYR A 433 -1.34 35.58 -20.75
N GLU A 434 -1.00 34.29 -20.89
CA GLU A 434 -1.66 33.38 -21.82
C GLU A 434 -3.17 33.27 -21.54
N SER A 435 -3.56 33.16 -20.26
CA SER A 435 -4.96 33.15 -19.85
C SER A 435 -5.67 34.47 -20.17
N LYS A 436 -4.99 35.61 -19.98
CA LYS A 436 -5.56 36.94 -20.31
C LYS A 436 -5.69 37.17 -21.81
N LEU A 437 -4.70 36.78 -22.61
CA LEU A 437 -4.77 36.89 -24.07
C LEU A 437 -5.89 36.03 -24.64
N ALA A 438 -6.08 34.81 -24.11
CA ALA A 438 -7.21 33.97 -24.45
C ALA A 438 -8.56 34.61 -24.07
N GLN A 439 -8.66 35.30 -22.92
CA GLN A 439 -9.87 36.05 -22.54
C GLN A 439 -10.21 37.19 -23.51
N PHE A 440 -9.21 37.82 -24.13
CA PHE A 440 -9.40 38.86 -25.14
C PHE A 440 -9.52 38.32 -26.57
N GLY A 441 -9.54 37.00 -26.75
CA GLY A 441 -9.72 36.35 -28.06
C GLY A 441 -8.48 36.39 -28.95
N ILE A 442 -7.29 36.63 -28.39
CA ILE A 442 -6.01 36.64 -29.12
C ILE A 442 -5.39 35.23 -29.01
N PRO A 443 -5.32 34.46 -30.10
CA PRO A 443 -4.69 33.13 -30.11
C PRO A 443 -3.19 33.23 -29.81
N LYS A 444 -2.64 32.22 -29.14
CA LYS A 444 -1.20 32.17 -28.80
C LYS A 444 -0.28 32.24 -30.04
N GLU A 445 -0.79 31.82 -31.19
CA GLU A 445 -0.10 31.83 -32.48
C GLU A 445 0.14 33.25 -33.03
N GLU A 446 -0.64 34.26 -32.60
CA GLU A 446 -0.50 35.65 -33.06
C GLU A 446 0.63 36.43 -32.36
N LEU A 447 1.25 35.88 -31.31
CA LEU A 447 2.36 36.53 -30.59
C LEU A 447 3.66 36.61 -31.42
N GLY A 448 3.84 35.73 -32.41
CA GLY A 448 5.03 35.73 -33.28
C GLY A 448 6.35 35.30 -32.61
N PHE A 449 6.33 34.89 -31.34
CA PHE A 449 7.47 34.31 -30.64
C PHE A 449 7.01 33.28 -29.58
N GLU A 450 7.85 32.29 -29.30
CA GLU A 450 7.61 31.31 -28.23
C GLU A 450 8.37 31.72 -26.95
N PRO A 451 7.69 31.90 -25.80
CA PRO A 451 8.37 32.19 -24.54
C PRO A 451 9.27 31.02 -24.12
N LEU A 452 10.54 31.31 -23.80
CA LEU A 452 11.49 30.30 -23.35
C LEU A 452 11.11 29.78 -21.95
N ARG A 453 10.64 28.53 -21.86
CA ARG A 453 10.41 27.83 -20.58
C ARG A 453 11.61 26.94 -20.26
N LYS A 454 12.21 27.12 -19.08
CA LYS A 454 13.34 26.27 -18.64
C LYS A 454 12.82 24.93 -18.13
N THR A 455 13.05 23.85 -18.87
CA THR A 455 12.75 22.45 -18.48
C THR A 455 13.82 21.84 -17.58
N VAL A 456 14.34 22.61 -16.62
CA VAL A 456 15.34 22.09 -15.68
C VAL A 456 14.60 21.34 -14.57
N LYS A 457 14.97 20.07 -14.34
CA LYS A 457 14.50 19.29 -13.18
C LYS A 457 15.11 19.89 -11.91
N TRP A 458 14.39 20.79 -11.26
CA TRP A 458 14.79 21.35 -9.99
C TRP A 458 14.73 20.29 -8.89
N LYS A 459 15.61 20.44 -7.89
CA LYS A 459 15.55 19.69 -6.62
C LYS A 459 14.40 20.15 -5.72
N TYR A 460 13.60 21.10 -6.19
CA TYR A 460 12.54 21.78 -5.47
C TYR A 460 11.20 21.54 -6.17
N THR A 461 10.17 21.24 -5.40
CA THR A 461 8.77 21.17 -5.86
C THR A 461 8.19 22.57 -5.98
N CYS A 462 7.54 22.85 -7.10
CA CYS A 462 6.93 24.15 -7.38
C CYS A 462 5.40 24.01 -7.23
N GLY A 463 4.82 24.59 -6.17
CA GLY A 463 3.36 24.58 -5.91
C GLY A 463 2.57 25.59 -6.78
N PRO A 464 1.38 26.06 -6.38
CA PRO A 464 0.74 27.22 -7.00
C PRO A 464 1.36 28.55 -6.54
N ALA A 465 1.17 29.64 -7.31
CA ALA A 465 1.46 31.03 -6.92
C ALA A 465 2.88 31.28 -6.34
N GLY A 466 3.94 30.91 -7.05
CA GLY A 466 5.32 31.21 -6.63
C GLY A 466 5.88 30.38 -5.45
N LEU A 467 5.07 29.53 -4.81
CA LEU A 467 5.53 28.59 -3.77
C LEU A 467 6.59 27.59 -4.28
N VAL A 468 7.81 27.64 -3.74
CA VAL A 468 8.86 26.66 -4.02
C VAL A 468 9.23 25.98 -2.71
N THR A 469 9.11 24.65 -2.67
CA THR A 469 9.38 23.79 -1.50
C THR A 469 10.51 22.81 -1.82
N GLU A 470 11.31 22.45 -0.82
CA GLU A 470 12.30 21.39 -0.99
C GLU A 470 11.63 20.05 -1.25
N ASN A 471 12.13 19.31 -2.24
CA ASN A 471 11.68 17.96 -2.51
C ASN A 471 12.41 17.04 -1.53
N GLN A 472 11.76 16.69 -0.41
CA GLN A 472 12.29 15.74 0.57
C GLN A 472 12.31 14.32 0.00
#